data_AF-A0A366RHD1-F1
#
_entry.id   AF-A0A366RHD1-F1
#
_cell.length_a   1.000
_cell.length_b   1.000
_cell.length_c   1.000
_cell.angle_alpha   90.00
_cell.angle_beta   90.00
_cell.angle_gamma   90.00
#
_symmetry.space_group_name_H-M   'P 1'
#
loop_
_entity.id
_entity.type
_entity.pdbx_description
1 polymer ?
#
loop_
_entity_poly.entity_id
_entity_poly.type
_entity_poly.pdbx_seq_one_letter_code
_entity_poly.pdbx_strand_id
1 'polypeptide(L)'
;MVAQFETAETRNKLEDLSGIQLQPGENPYNALIKACNDNPAEIQTLYSLHRTKRNAQQAEKFLATGFEELIIDQTLLRLEDPTVEPGFLDNRNCLVFWARPPDHIIRLASKVNELLKKAAPGKINTSDTIK
;
A
#
# COMPACT_ATOMS: atom_id res chain seq x y z
N MET A 1 6.74 30.48 5.91
CA MET A 1 7.81 29.53 5.57
C MET A 1 7.14 28.18 5.43
N VAL A 2 7.16 27.56 4.25
CA VAL A 2 6.64 26.19 4.11
C VAL A 2 7.67 25.30 4.77
N ALA A 3 7.30 24.63 5.87
CA ALA A 3 8.16 23.63 6.47
C ALA A 3 8.47 22.57 5.42
N GLN A 4 9.75 22.36 5.12
CA GLN A 4 10.18 21.39 4.14
C GLN A 4 10.11 20.02 4.82
N PHE A 5 8.96 19.36 4.71
CA PHE A 5 8.77 18.02 5.27
C PHE A 5 9.58 17.01 4.47
N GLU A 6 10.48 16.32 5.16
CA GLU A 6 11.21 15.20 4.57
C GLU A 6 10.23 14.06 4.25
N THR A 7 10.23 13.59 3.01
CA THR A 7 9.33 12.52 2.58
C THR A 7 9.76 11.18 3.18
N ALA A 8 8.80 10.31 3.51
CA ALA A 8 9.07 8.97 4.02
C ALA A 8 9.99 8.16 3.07
N GLU A 9 9.87 8.38 1.76
CA GLU A 9 10.71 7.75 0.73
C GLU A 9 12.21 8.11 0.86
N THR A 10 12.52 9.30 1.39
CA THR A 10 13.91 9.73 1.63
C THR A 10 14.56 8.90 2.72
N ARG A 11 13.79 8.61 3.78
CA ARG A 11 14.23 7.81 4.93
C ARG A 11 14.12 6.30 4.68
N ASN A 12 13.26 5.88 3.77
CA ASN A 12 13.04 4.48 3.42
C ASN A 12 12.88 4.32 1.91
N LYS A 13 14.01 4.11 1.23
CA LYS A 13 14.02 3.87 -0.21
C LYS A 13 13.37 2.52 -0.53
N LEU A 14 12.59 2.48 -1.59
CA LEU A 14 12.05 1.23 -2.11
C LEU A 14 13.20 0.34 -2.60
N GLU A 15 13.38 -0.81 -1.96
CA GLU A 15 14.33 -1.83 -2.37
C GLU A 15 13.58 -2.95 -3.11
N ASP A 16 14.08 -3.32 -4.29
CA ASP A 16 13.59 -4.52 -4.97
C ASP A 16 14.29 -5.78 -4.44
N LEU A 17 13.50 -6.63 -3.78
CA LEU A 17 13.96 -7.92 -3.23
C LEU A 17 13.59 -9.11 -4.13
N SER A 18 13.07 -8.86 -5.33
CA SER A 18 12.79 -9.88 -6.34
C SER A 18 14.08 -10.51 -6.88
N GLY A 19 15.21 -9.79 -6.79
CA GLY A 19 16.51 -10.18 -7.34
C GLY A 19 16.79 -9.63 -8.74
N ILE A 20 15.90 -8.78 -9.27
CA ILE A 20 16.06 -8.16 -10.58
C ILE A 20 16.86 -6.87 -10.45
N GLN A 21 17.85 -6.71 -11.33
CA GLN A 21 18.65 -5.49 -11.39
C GLN A 21 17.99 -4.47 -12.32
N LEU A 22 17.39 -3.43 -11.75
CA LEU A 22 16.76 -2.35 -12.50
C LEU A 22 17.80 -1.40 -13.10
N GLN A 23 17.65 -1.05 -14.37
CA GLN A 23 18.45 0.02 -14.96
C GLN A 23 17.90 1.40 -14.54
N PRO A 24 18.75 2.44 -14.44
CA PRO A 24 18.31 3.79 -14.13
C PRO A 24 17.23 4.28 -15.12
N GLY A 25 16.07 4.68 -14.61
CA GLY A 25 14.95 5.17 -15.42
C GLY A 25 14.09 4.07 -16.08
N GLU A 26 14.40 2.80 -15.84
CA GLU A 26 13.58 1.69 -16.32
C GLU A 26 12.30 1.54 -15.48
N ASN A 27 11.18 1.21 -16.13
CA ASN A 27 9.95 0.88 -15.42
C ASN A 27 10.14 -0.49 -14.71
N PRO A 28 9.98 -0.55 -13.38
CA PRO A 28 10.26 -1.76 -12.61
C PRO A 28 9.34 -2.94 -12.96
N TYR A 29 8.09 -2.65 -13.35
CA TYR A 29 7.15 -3.68 -13.77
C TYR A 29 7.54 -4.29 -15.12
N ASN A 30 7.97 -3.45 -16.07
CA ASN A 30 8.42 -3.94 -17.38
C ASN A 30 9.70 -4.78 -17.25
N ALA A 31 10.65 -4.34 -16.43
CA ALA A 31 11.87 -5.11 -16.15
C ALA A 31 11.51 -6.48 -15.56
N LEU A 32 10.58 -6.51 -14.60
CA LEU A 32 10.13 -7.74 -13.95
C LEU A 32 9.43 -8.69 -14.92
N ILE A 33 8.48 -8.19 -15.70
CA ILE A 33 7.73 -8.99 -16.67
C ILE A 33 8.66 -9.60 -17.72
N LYS A 34 9.62 -8.82 -18.24
CA LYS A 34 10.62 -9.29 -19.20
C LYS A 34 11.55 -10.35 -18.60
N ALA A 35 12.02 -10.15 -17.37
CA ALA A 35 12.85 -11.13 -16.67
C ALA A 35 12.13 -12.47 -16.46
N CYS A 36 10.81 -12.46 -16.41
CA CYS A 36 9.95 -13.64 -16.31
C CYS A 36 9.46 -14.18 -17.66
N ASN A 37 9.98 -13.71 -18.79
CA ASN A 37 9.56 -14.14 -20.14
C ASN A 37 8.04 -14.06 -20.37
N ASP A 38 7.37 -13.06 -19.79
CA ASP A 38 5.90 -12.92 -19.79
C ASP A 38 5.15 -14.13 -19.20
N ASN A 39 5.83 -15.03 -18.48
CA ASN A 39 5.25 -16.23 -17.88
C ASN A 39 4.57 -15.90 -16.53
N PRO A 40 3.24 -16.06 -16.41
CA PRO A 40 2.52 -15.73 -15.19
C PRO A 40 3.02 -16.50 -13.95
N ALA A 41 3.46 -17.74 -14.10
CA ALA A 41 3.94 -18.55 -12.99
C ALA A 41 5.29 -18.04 -12.44
N GLU A 42 6.17 -17.57 -13.31
CA GLU A 42 7.46 -16.98 -12.93
C GLU A 42 7.25 -15.63 -12.24
N ILE A 43 6.36 -14.80 -12.77
CA ILE A 43 5.96 -13.52 -12.17
C ILE A 43 5.43 -13.75 -10.75
N GLN A 44 4.51 -14.70 -10.57
CA GLN A 44 3.95 -15.04 -9.26
C GLN A 44 5.04 -15.52 -8.29
N THR A 45 6.00 -16.30 -8.77
CA THR A 45 7.10 -16.83 -7.96
C THR A 45 8.01 -15.70 -7.48
N LEU A 46 8.48 -14.82 -8.37
CA LEU A 46 9.35 -13.70 -8.00
C LEU A 46 8.64 -12.70 -7.09
N TYR A 47 7.36 -12.40 -7.35
CA TYR A 47 6.59 -11.53 -6.47
C TYR A 47 6.43 -12.13 -5.06
N SER A 48 6.18 -13.44 -4.96
CA SER A 48 6.07 -14.14 -3.68
C SER A 48 7.40 -14.13 -2.91
N LEU A 49 8.52 -14.28 -3.61
CA LEU A 49 9.86 -14.18 -3.04
C LEU A 49 10.14 -12.77 -2.52
N HIS A 50 9.88 -11.73 -3.32
CA HIS A 50 10.01 -10.34 -2.92
C HIS A 50 9.20 -10.06 -1.65
N ARG A 51 7.92 -10.46 -1.63
CA ARG A 51 7.02 -10.27 -0.47
C ARG A 51 7.57 -10.94 0.79
N THR A 52 8.03 -12.18 0.68
CA THR A 52 8.54 -12.95 1.82
C THR A 52 9.83 -12.33 2.37
N LYS A 53 10.77 -11.98 1.49
CA LYS A 53 12.02 -11.31 1.89
C LYS A 53 11.77 -9.95 2.53
N ARG A 54 10.87 -9.14 1.95
CA ARG A 54 10.51 -7.83 2.50
C ARG A 54 9.94 -7.95 3.90
N ASN A 55 9.05 -8.91 4.13
CA ASN A 55 8.46 -9.11 5.44
C ASN A 55 9.52 -9.55 6.47
N ALA A 56 10.44 -10.43 6.09
CA ALA A 56 11.54 -10.84 6.97
C ALA A 56 12.48 -9.66 7.28
N GLN A 57 12.88 -8.88 6.27
CA GLN A 57 13.73 -7.69 6.43
C GLN A 57 13.07 -6.66 7.35
N GLN A 58 11.76 -6.43 7.20
CA GLN A 58 11.04 -5.51 8.07
C GLN A 58 10.99 -6.05 9.50
N ALA A 59 10.63 -7.32 9.69
CA ALA A 59 10.62 -7.94 11.03
C ALA A 59 11.99 -7.79 11.73
N GLU A 60 13.09 -8.01 11.03
CA GLU A 60 14.44 -7.79 11.56
C GLU A 60 14.67 -6.33 11.96
N LYS A 61 14.29 -5.36 11.11
CA LYS A 61 14.40 -3.92 11.43
C LYS A 61 13.61 -3.53 12.68
N PHE A 62 12.38 -4.04 12.82
CA PHE A 62 11.52 -3.76 13.97
C PHE A 62 12.03 -4.40 15.27
N LEU A 63 12.75 -5.51 15.18
CA LEU A 63 13.27 -6.26 16.34
C LEU A 63 14.73 -5.94 16.67
N ALA A 64 15.39 -5.09 15.86
CA ALA A 64 16.76 -4.68 16.08
C ALA A 64 16.90 -3.87 17.38
N THR A 65 17.99 -4.06 18.11
CA THR A 65 18.29 -3.32 19.35
C THR A 65 18.49 -1.82 19.11
N GLY A 66 18.88 -1.43 17.89
CA GLY A 66 19.01 -0.05 17.46
C GLY A 66 17.76 0.52 16.78
N PHE A 67 16.60 -0.11 16.94
CA PHE A 67 15.34 0.47 16.47
C PHE A 67 15.02 1.73 17.29
N GLU A 68 14.95 2.88 16.61
CA GLU A 68 14.67 4.18 17.24
C GLU A 68 13.19 4.56 17.13
N GLU A 69 12.66 4.62 15.92
CA GLU A 69 11.30 5.11 15.65
C GLU A 69 10.68 4.55 14.36
N LEU A 70 9.37 4.77 14.21
CA LEU A 70 8.68 4.55 12.95
C LEU A 70 8.78 5.79 12.06
N ILE A 71 8.99 5.56 10.78
CA ILE A 71 8.93 6.63 9.78
C ILE A 71 7.45 6.95 9.54
N ILE A 72 7.02 8.09 10.06
CA ILE A 72 5.64 8.57 9.89
C ILE A 72 5.46 9.11 8.47
N ASP A 73 4.44 8.62 7.78
CA ASP A 73 4.00 9.19 6.50
C ASP A 73 3.41 10.59 6.78
N GLN A 74 4.14 11.61 6.35
CA GLN A 74 3.78 13.01 6.55
C GLN A 74 2.49 13.41 5.82
N THR A 75 2.16 12.72 4.73
CA THR A 75 0.92 12.96 3.99
C THR A 75 -0.27 12.44 4.79
N LEU A 76 -0.17 11.22 5.33
CA LEU A 76 -1.20 10.68 6.22
C LEU A 76 -1.34 11.51 7.49
N LEU A 77 -0.23 11.97 8.08
CA LEU A 77 -0.25 12.83 9.27
C LEU A 77 -1.04 14.12 9.02
N ARG A 78 -0.80 14.81 7.89
CA ARG A 78 -1.50 16.05 7.54
C ARG A 78 -2.97 15.84 7.17
N LEU A 79 -3.32 14.65 6.68
CA LEU A 79 -4.72 14.29 6.41
C LEU A 79 -5.49 13.99 7.71
N GLU A 80 -4.85 13.33 8.68
CA GLU A 80 -5.47 12.92 9.93
C GLU A 80 -5.53 14.06 10.96
N ASP A 81 -4.50 14.92 11.01
CA ASP A 81 -4.43 16.06 11.92
C ASP A 81 -4.43 17.40 11.16
N PRO A 82 -5.60 18.06 11.06
CA PRO A 82 -5.73 19.35 10.41
C PRO A 82 -4.93 20.48 11.07
N THR A 83 -4.44 20.30 12.30
CA THR A 83 -3.63 21.32 12.98
C THR A 83 -2.20 21.38 12.44
N VAL A 84 -1.71 20.28 11.86
CA VAL A 84 -0.38 20.20 11.25
C VAL A 84 -0.31 21.07 9.99
N GLU A 85 -1.32 20.98 9.13
CA GLU A 85 -1.50 21.88 8.00
C GLU A 85 -2.97 22.05 7.61
N PRO A 86 -3.62 23.12 8.09
CA PRO A 86 -5.03 23.37 7.80
C PRO A 86 -5.29 23.50 6.30
N GLY A 87 -6.25 22.71 5.79
CA GLY A 87 -6.62 22.72 4.38
C GLY A 87 -5.68 21.96 3.46
N PHE A 88 -4.80 21.11 4.00
CA PHE A 88 -3.97 20.22 3.19
C PHE A 88 -4.82 19.32 2.29
N LEU A 89 -4.41 19.18 1.03
CA LEU A 89 -4.99 18.28 0.05
C LEU A 89 -3.90 17.36 -0.48
N ASP A 90 -4.12 16.04 -0.35
CA ASP A 90 -3.25 15.05 -0.97
C ASP A 90 -3.44 15.07 -2.49
N ASN A 91 -2.38 15.42 -3.22
CA ASN A 91 -2.38 15.50 -4.67
C ASN A 91 -2.05 14.15 -5.35
N ARG A 92 -1.75 13.10 -4.56
CA ARG A 92 -1.45 11.77 -5.09
C ARG A 92 -2.75 11.12 -5.57
N ASN A 93 -2.73 10.67 -6.82
CA ASN A 93 -3.84 9.92 -7.40
C ASN A 93 -3.52 8.43 -7.38
N CYS A 94 -4.45 7.61 -6.87
CA CYS A 94 -4.34 6.15 -6.90
C CYS A 94 -5.14 5.60 -8.09
N LEU A 95 -4.42 5.11 -9.11
CA LEU A 95 -5.03 4.39 -10.22
C LEU A 95 -4.94 2.88 -9.97
N VAL A 96 -6.09 2.21 -9.94
CA VAL A 96 -6.14 0.76 -9.75
C VAL A 96 -6.93 0.12 -10.90
N PHE A 97 -6.35 -0.91 -11.53
CA PHE A 97 -7.04 -1.72 -12.54
C PHE A 97 -7.75 -2.88 -11.87
N TRP A 98 -9.07 -2.95 -12.02
CA TRP A 98 -9.88 -4.02 -11.48
C TRP A 98 -10.39 -4.87 -12.65
N ALA A 99 -9.97 -6.13 -12.70
CA ALA A 99 -10.63 -7.08 -13.58
C ALA A 99 -12.04 -7.33 -13.05
N ARG A 100 -13.05 -7.23 -13.92
CA ARG A 100 -14.44 -7.54 -13.52
C ARG A 100 -14.53 -9.03 -13.22
N PRO A 101 -14.81 -9.45 -11.96
CA PRO A 101 -14.94 -10.85 -11.64
C PRO A 101 -16.22 -11.44 -12.28
N PRO A 102 -16.27 -12.75 -12.53
CA PRO A 102 -17.48 -13.41 -13.01
C PRO A 102 -18.68 -13.23 -12.05
N ASP A 103 -19.90 -13.24 -12.59
CA ASP A 103 -21.13 -13.00 -11.83
C ASP A 103 -21.30 -13.88 -10.59
N HIS A 104 -20.88 -15.15 -10.64
CA HIS A 104 -20.99 -16.06 -9.49
C HIS A 104 -20.09 -15.63 -8.32
N ILE A 105 -18.90 -15.08 -8.60
CA ILE A 105 -17.99 -14.53 -7.60
C ILE A 105 -18.58 -13.25 -6.98
N ILE A 106 -19.20 -12.40 -7.80
CA ILE A 106 -19.87 -11.18 -7.32
C ILE A 106 -20.98 -11.56 -6.33
N ARG A 107 -21.84 -12.52 -6.67
CA ARG A 107 -22.94 -12.98 -5.80
C ARG A 107 -22.42 -13.56 -4.48
N LEU A 108 -21.35 -14.35 -4.55
CA LEU A 108 -20.69 -14.89 -3.35
C LEU A 108 -20.17 -13.77 -2.45
N ALA A 109 -19.41 -12.82 -3.01
CA ALA A 109 -18.88 -11.68 -2.27
C ALA A 109 -20.01 -10.83 -1.65
N SER A 110 -21.10 -10.61 -2.37
CA SER A 110 -22.29 -9.94 -1.83
C SER A 110 -22.86 -10.70 -0.63
N LYS A 111 -22.97 -12.03 -0.71
CA LYS A 111 -23.51 -12.82 0.39
C LYS A 111 -22.62 -12.77 1.63
N VAL A 112 -21.31 -12.86 1.45
CA VAL A 112 -20.34 -12.73 2.55
C VAL A 112 -20.46 -11.35 3.20
N ASN A 113 -20.54 -10.29 2.41
CA ASN A 113 -20.71 -8.92 2.92
C ASN A 113 -22.02 -8.74 3.70
N GLU A 114 -23.13 -9.34 3.27
CA GLU A 114 -24.37 -9.36 4.06
C GLU A 114 -24.18 -10.00 5.44
N LEU A 115 -23.49 -11.14 5.48
CA LEU A 115 -23.24 -11.87 6.73
C LEU A 115 -22.31 -11.07 7.66
N LEU A 116 -21.25 -10.48 7.12
CA LEU A 116 -20.32 -9.63 7.87
C LEU A 116 -21.04 -8.42 8.46
N LYS A 117 -21.90 -7.74 7.70
CA LYS A 117 -22.69 -6.60 8.20
C LYS A 117 -23.63 -6.98 9.33
N LYS A 118 -24.19 -8.19 9.30
CA LYS A 118 -25.04 -8.71 10.40
C LYS A 118 -24.23 -9.05 11.64
N ALA A 119 -23.04 -9.61 11.46
CA ALA A 119 -22.17 -10.02 12.57
C ALA A 119 -21.47 -8.83 13.25
N ALA A 120 -21.12 -7.80 12.48
CA ALA A 120 -20.44 -6.60 12.95
C ALA A 120 -21.07 -5.33 12.35
N PRO A 121 -22.26 -4.92 12.81
CA PRO A 121 -22.85 -3.66 12.41
C PRO A 121 -21.96 -2.52 12.94
N GLY A 122 -21.32 -1.78 12.03
CA GLY A 122 -20.53 -0.59 12.41
C GLY A 122 -21.38 0.41 13.18
N LYS A 123 -20.77 1.16 14.11
CA LYS A 123 -21.45 2.28 14.77
C LYS A 123 -21.70 3.37 13.72
N ILE A 124 -22.95 3.54 13.31
CA ILE A 124 -23.36 4.76 12.62
C ILE A 124 -23.34 5.87 13.68
N ASN A 125 -22.30 6.70 13.70
CA ASN A 125 -22.37 7.96 14.43
C ASN A 125 -23.37 8.85 13.69
N THR A 126 -24.56 9.03 14.28
CA THR A 126 -25.67 9.83 13.77
C THR A 126 -25.39 11.33 13.63
N SER A 127 -24.14 11.77 13.76
CA SER A 127 -23.73 13.17 13.72
C SER A 127 -23.65 13.74 12.29
N ASP A 128 -23.57 12.89 11.26
CA ASP A 128 -23.36 13.32 9.87
C ASP A 128 -24.66 13.50 9.06
N THR A 129 -25.81 13.60 9.72
CA THR A 129 -27.03 14.05 9.03
C THR A 129 -27.02 15.57 8.96
N ILE A 130 -26.40 16.08 7.90
CA ILE A 130 -26.40 17.48 7.48
C ILE A 130 -27.85 17.99 7.40
N LYS A 131 -28.12 19.09 8.11
CA LYS A 131 -29.28 19.98 7.89
C LYS A 131 -29.04 20.83 6.66
#